data_AF-G0QB22-F1
#
_entry.id   AF-G0QB22-F1
#
_cell.length_a   1.000
_cell.length_b   1.000
_cell.length_c   1.000
_cell.angle_alpha   90.00
_cell.angle_beta   90.00
_cell.angle_gamma   90.00
#
_symmetry.space_group_name_H-M   'P 1'
#
loop_
_entity.id
_entity.type
_entity.pdbx_description
1 polymer ?
#
loop_
_entity_poly.entity_id
_entity_poly.type
_entity_poly.pdbx_seq_one_letter_code
_entity_poly.pdbx_strand_id
1 'polypeptide(L)' 'MTEELHQFSDGPYDVLKYTTSVENGEIVIEVNDGDLGRIKLESVEAVEQLTDGLQQALERLVKEERRGQEL' A
#
# COMPACT_ATOMS: atom_id res chain seq x y z
N MET A 1 -5.19 17.41 -13.02
CA MET A 1 -6.45 16.81 -12.52
C MET A 1 -6.02 15.53 -11.84
N THR A 2 -6.34 15.38 -10.55
CA THR A 2 -5.95 14.21 -9.75
C THR A 2 -7.17 13.32 -9.59
N GLU A 3 -7.04 12.04 -9.89
CA GLU A 3 -8.12 11.05 -9.74
C GLU A 3 -7.74 10.08 -8.62
N GLU A 4 -8.52 10.04 -7.54
CA GLU A 4 -8.29 9.10 -6.45
C GLU A 4 -8.76 7.70 -6.85
N LEU A 5 -7.86 6.72 -6.72
CA LEU A 5 -8.14 5.32 -7.03
C LEU A 5 -8.54 4.53 -5.78
N HIS A 6 -7.86 4.79 -4.66
CA HIS A 6 -8.07 4.05 -3.43
C HIS A 6 -7.53 4.81 -2.21
N GLN A 7 -8.17 4.64 -1.05
CA GLN A 7 -7.68 5.14 0.23
C GLN A 7 -7.99 4.14 1.34
N PHE A 8 -7.04 3.92 2.25
CA PHE A 8 -7.28 3.20 3.50
C PHE A 8 -6.43 3.74 4.65
N SER A 9 -6.81 3.39 5.87
CA SER A 9 -6.05 3.68 7.10
C SER A 9 -5.66 2.39 7.81
N ASP A 10 -4.51 2.37 8.48
CA ASP A 10 -4.00 1.21 9.22
C ASP A 10 -3.21 1.60 10.50
N GLY A 11 -3.04 0.62 11.41
CA GLY A 11 -2.27 0.73 12.67
C GLY A 11 -3.12 0.89 13.94
N PRO A 12 -2.50 0.80 15.15
CA PRO A 12 -3.22 0.74 16.44
C PRO A 12 -4.03 2.00 16.82
N TYR A 13 -4.04 3.02 15.94
CA TYR A 13 -4.80 4.26 16.09
C TYR A 13 -5.19 4.88 14.73
N ASP A 14 -5.24 4.10 13.64
CA ASP A 14 -5.51 4.59 12.26
C ASP A 14 -4.61 5.75 11.82
N VAL A 15 -3.37 5.78 12.31
CA VAL A 15 -2.42 6.90 12.14
C VAL A 15 -1.70 6.88 10.79
N LEU A 16 -1.75 5.75 10.07
CA LEU A 16 -1.21 5.63 8.73
C LEU A 16 -2.36 5.68 7.73
N LYS A 17 -2.41 6.73 6.94
CA LYS A 17 -3.31 6.91 5.81
C LYS A 17 -2.53 6.67 4.52
N TYR A 18 -3.02 5.77 3.68
CA TYR A 18 -2.49 5.52 2.36
C TYR A 18 -3.50 5.99 1.33
N THR A 19 -3.06 6.82 0.39
CA THR A 19 -3.89 7.29 -0.73
C THR A 19 -3.19 6.96 -2.04
N THR A 20 -3.89 6.25 -2.92
CA THR A 20 -3.43 5.98 -4.28
C THR A 20 -4.22 6.85 -5.24
N SER A 21 -3.54 7.62 -6.08
CA SER A 21 -4.17 8.51 -7.05
C SER A 21 -3.42 8.53 -8.38
N VAL A 22 -4.05 9.06 -9.42
CA VAL A 22 -3.43 9.34 -10.73
C VAL A 22 -3.13 10.82 -10.84
N GLU A 23 -1.87 11.16 -11.06
CA GLU A 23 -1.40 12.53 -11.22
C GLU A 23 -0.57 12.65 -12.49
N ASN A 24 -1.00 13.49 -13.43
CA ASN A 24 -0.32 13.71 -14.71
C ASN A 24 -0.06 12.43 -15.52
N GLY A 25 -0.92 11.41 -15.35
CA GLY A 25 -0.80 10.11 -16.03
C GLY A 25 0.08 9.09 -15.30
N GLU A 26 0.64 9.44 -14.14
CA GLU A 26 1.40 8.55 -13.28
C GLU A 26 0.52 8.08 -12.11
N ILE A 27 0.70 6.83 -11.66
CA ILE A 27 0.08 6.37 -10.41
C ILE A 27 0.99 6.76 -9.25
N VAL A 28 0.41 7.31 -8.20
CA VAL A 28 1.14 7.79 -7.04
C VAL A 28 0.50 7.26 -5.76
N ILE A 29 1.32 6.73 -4.86
CA ILE A 29 0.92 6.31 -3.51
C ILE A 29 1.49 7.32 -2.52
N GLU A 30 0.63 7.98 -1.78
CA GLU A 30 0.97 8.93 -0.72
C GLU A 30 0.72 8.32 0.65
N VAL A 31 1.65 8.54 1.58
CA VAL A 31 1.53 8.12 2.97
C VAL A 31 1.40 9.36 3.86
N ASN A 32 0.30 9.44 4.62
CA ASN A 32 -0.08 10.58 5.43
C ASN A 32 -0.05 11.90 4.66
N ASP A 33 -0.77 11.94 3.54
CA ASP A 33 -0.84 13.13 2.67
C ASP A 33 0.56 13.61 2.20
N GLY A 34 1.50 12.66 2.08
CA GLY A 34 2.88 12.90 1.64
C GLY A 34 3.87 13.18 2.77
N ASP A 35 3.43 13.34 4.02
CA ASP A 35 4.28 13.66 5.17
C ASP A 35 5.34 12.57 5.44
N LEU A 36 4.94 11.32 5.30
CA LEU A 36 5.84 10.17 5.51
C LEU A 36 6.49 9.66 4.22
N GLY A 37 5.99 10.09 3.07
CA GLY A 37 6.58 9.76 1.78
C GLY A 37 5.57 9.62 0.66
N ARG A 38 6.13 9.51 -0.55
CA ARG A 38 5.38 9.43 -1.79
C ARG A 38 6.10 8.53 -2.79
N ILE A 39 5.39 7.56 -3.35
CA ILE A 39 5.92 6.57 -4.28
C ILE A 39 5.25 6.79 -5.63
N LYS A 40 6.06 7.06 -6.66
CA LYS A 40 5.59 7.15 -8.04
C LYS A 40 5.78 5.81 -8.75
N LEU A 41 4.74 5.37 -9.45
CA LEU A 41 4.74 4.15 -10.24
C LEU A 41 4.66 4.54 -11.72
N GLU A 42 5.82 4.55 -12.36
CA GLU A 42 6.01 5.03 -13.74
C GLU A 42 5.90 3.91 -14.79
N SER A 43 5.80 2.64 -14.37
CA SER A 43 5.76 1.49 -15.26
C SER A 43 4.87 0.36 -14.72
N VAL A 44 4.33 -0.45 -15.64
CA VAL A 44 3.58 -1.67 -15.30
C VAL A 44 4.45 -2.63 -14.46
N GLU A 45 5.73 -2.78 -14.82
CA GLU A 45 6.67 -3.64 -14.09
C GLU A 45 6.84 -3.20 -12.62
N ALA A 46 6.89 -1.89 -12.34
CA ALA A 46 6.97 -1.39 -10.97
C ALA A 46 5.72 -1.75 -10.14
N VAL A 47 4.54 -1.68 -10.76
CA VAL A 47 3.27 -2.08 -10.12
C VAL A 47 3.26 -3.59 -9.86
N GLU A 48 3.69 -4.39 -10.82
CA GLU A 48 3.75 -5.85 -10.69
C GLU A 48 4.69 -6.29 -9.57
N GLN A 49 5.90 -5.71 -9.49
CA GLN A 49 6.85 -6.04 -8.41
C GLN A 49 6.36 -5.60 -7.03
N LEU A 50 5.73 -4.43 -6.92
CA LEU A 50 5.14 -3.99 -5.66
C LEU A 50 4.00 -4.94 -5.23
N THR A 51 3.18 -5.36 -6.19
CA THR A 51 2.10 -6.31 -5.94
C THR A 51 2.63 -7.66 -5.45
N ASP A 52 3.67 -8.20 -6.08
CA ASP A 52 4.31 -9.45 -5.65
C ASP A 52 4.88 -9.36 -4.23
N GLY A 53 5.58 -8.26 -3.90
CA GLY A 53 6.09 -8.02 -2.55
C GLY A 53 4.99 -7.94 -1.49
N LEU A 54 3.89 -7.24 -1.79
CA LEU A 54 2.73 -7.15 -0.90
C LEU A 54 2.04 -8.52 -0.72
N GLN A 55 1.95 -9.32 -1.79
CA GLN A 55 1.39 -10.66 -1.73
C GLN A 55 2.21 -11.57 -0.80
N GLN A 56 3.55 -11.52 -0.90
CA GLN A 56 4.42 -12.27 0.00
C GLN A 56 4.29 -11.82 1.46
N ALA A 57 4.16 -10.51 1.71
CA ALA A 57 3.91 -9.97 3.04
C ALA A 57 2.58 -10.45 3.62
N LEU A 58 1.52 -10.44 2.82
CA LEU A 58 0.20 -10.99 3.20
C LEU A 58 0.30 -12.47 3.57
N GLU A 59 0.94 -13.29 2.74
CA GLU A 59 1.14 -14.71 3.04
C GLU A 59 1.88 -14.94 4.36
N ARG A 60 2.87 -14.10 4.66
CA ARG A 60 3.60 -14.17 5.93
C ARG A 60 2.70 -13.84 7.12
N LEU A 61 1.93 -12.75 7.04
CA LEU A 61 1.01 -12.33 8.10
C LEU A 61 -0.06 -13.38 8.39
N VAL A 62 -0.69 -13.93 7.34
CA VAL A 62 -1.69 -15.01 7.47
C VAL A 62 -1.10 -16.24 8.15
N LYS A 63 0.16 -16.60 7.85
CA LYS A 63 0.85 -17.70 8.53
C LYS A 63 1.10 -17.42 10.01
N GLU A 64 1.39 -16.18 10.40
CA GLU A 64 1.58 -15.81 11.81
C GLU A 64 0.28 -15.84 12.59
N GLU A 65 -0.80 -15.29 12.03
CA GLU A 65 -2.11 -15.33 12.66
C GLU A 65 -2.59 -16.76 12.88
N ARG A 66 -2.38 -17.65 11.91
CA ARG A 66 -2.72 -19.08 12.06
C ARG A 66 -1.89 -19.76 13.13
N ARG A 67 -0.57 -19.52 13.18
CA ARG A 67 0.30 -20.07 14.23
C ARG A 67 -0.07 -19.59 15.63
N GLY A 68 -0.55 -18.35 15.76
CA GLY A 68 -1.02 -17.80 17.03
C GLY A 68 -2.35 -18.40 17.52
N GLN A 69 -3.13 -19.06 16.66
CA GLN A 69 -4.37 -19.75 17.03
C GLN A 69 -4.15 -21.22 17.43
N GLU A 70 -2.97 -21.79 17.15
CA GLU A 70 -2.61 -23.18 17.44
C GLU A 70 -1.79 -23.35 18.73
N LEU A 71 -1.43 -22.25 19.41
CA LEU A 71 -0.72 -22.20 20.71
C LEU A 71 -1.66 -21.82 21.85
#